data_AF-A0A0F7LKE8-F1
#
_entry.id   AF-A0A0F7LKE8-F1
#
_cell.length_a   1.000
_cell.length_b   1.000
_cell.length_c   1.000
_cell.angle_alpha   90.00
_cell.angle_beta   90.00
_cell.angle_gamma   90.00
#
_symmetry.space_group_name_H-M   'P 1'
#
loop_
_entity.id
_entity.type
_entity.pdbx_description
1 polymer ?
#
loop_
_entity_poly.entity_id
_entity_poly.type
_entity_poly.pdbx_seq_one_letter_code
_entity_poly.pdbx_strand_id
1 'polypeptide(L)'
;MEIRPYQNDPQLFLADLEKVSLDRLQGSGSSELDSLVKLIIDKGIKIEAKYDSGGSKVIIGDGELLKKLIASFLSAEADAAVKGGYLASRIENGIDSVKSLLLNTYEKDIQGNPTSKLKTNWELSEFMAAVHFKLPKNRLDNAVIDIFVSVMSGHDKKRLELRDELAALTAELKVYSVIQSEINAKLAADKNQTLYINDSKSFNLLDHKKYGFSDKATFENSAEYKLLSKMFPGLEEISIKDFLESHNKQSGAMSGLETSYEYNKDNNKLANFSTSVNDRVNPLNNTVQEKTTRLNDVSSRYNAAIEALNRFIQKYDSVMRNILGAI
;
A
#
# COMPACT_ATOMS: atom_id res chain seq x y z
N MET A 1 34.13 -9.34 8.76
CA MET A 1 33.09 -10.23 9.31
C MET A 1 31.84 -9.99 8.47
N GLU A 2 31.36 -11.00 7.73
CA GLU A 2 30.19 -10.84 6.86
C GLU A 2 28.91 -10.75 7.71
N ILE A 3 28.15 -9.66 7.53
CA ILE A 3 26.94 -9.33 8.30
C ILE A 3 25.68 -9.98 7.68
N ARG A 4 25.82 -10.60 6.50
CA ARG A 4 24.73 -11.26 5.75
C ARG A 4 23.95 -12.35 6.51
N PRO A 5 24.51 -13.11 7.47
CA PRO A 5 23.73 -14.12 8.21
C PRO A 5 22.57 -13.53 9.01
N TYR A 6 22.69 -12.27 9.46
CA TYR A 6 21.74 -11.63 10.38
C TYR A 6 20.55 -10.95 9.67
N GLN A 7 20.68 -10.64 8.38
CA GLN A 7 19.56 -10.20 7.53
C GLN A 7 18.61 -11.36 7.21
N ASN A 8 19.15 -12.58 7.20
CA ASN A 8 18.42 -13.81 6.93
C ASN A 8 18.03 -14.57 8.21
N ASP A 9 18.67 -14.27 9.36
CA ASP A 9 18.34 -14.87 10.65
C ASP A 9 18.44 -13.86 11.81
N PRO A 10 17.31 -13.22 12.19
CA PRO A 10 17.22 -12.31 13.35
C PRO A 10 17.61 -12.96 14.68
N GLN A 11 17.72 -14.30 14.76
CA GLN A 11 18.08 -14.99 16.01
C GLN A 11 19.56 -14.92 16.31
N LEU A 12 20.44 -14.85 15.31
CA LEU A 12 21.86 -14.65 15.56
C LEU A 12 22.07 -13.32 16.30
N PHE A 13 21.27 -12.30 15.97
CA PHE A 13 21.29 -11.02 16.69
C PHE A 13 20.81 -11.17 18.13
N LEU A 14 19.69 -11.86 18.38
CA LEU A 14 19.21 -12.10 19.75
C LEU A 14 20.21 -12.91 20.57
N ALA A 15 20.81 -13.95 19.99
CA ALA A 15 21.79 -14.80 20.67
C ALA A 15 23.09 -14.06 20.99
N ASP A 16 23.52 -13.14 20.14
CA ASP A 16 24.68 -12.29 20.41
C ASP A 16 24.35 -11.18 21.42
N LEU A 17 23.12 -10.64 21.38
CA LEU A 17 22.64 -9.66 22.36
C LEU A 17 22.50 -10.26 23.77
N GLU A 18 22.07 -11.53 23.88
CA GLU A 18 22.00 -12.25 25.17
C GLU A 18 23.38 -12.29 25.87
N LYS A 19 24.48 -12.38 25.11
CA LYS A 19 25.87 -12.41 25.62
C LYS A 19 26.39 -11.05 26.07
N VAL A 20 25.75 -9.94 25.65
CA VAL A 20 26.17 -8.60 26.04
C VAL A 20 25.59 -8.25 27.41
N SER A 21 26.44 -7.75 28.30
CA SER A 21 26.01 -7.26 29.60
C SER A 21 25.28 -5.91 29.47
N LEU A 22 24.16 -5.75 30.17
CA LEU A 22 23.25 -4.61 30.03
C LEU A 22 23.94 -3.26 30.34
N ASP A 23 24.86 -3.23 31.29
CA ASP A 23 25.69 -2.07 31.66
C ASP A 23 26.60 -1.58 30.53
N ARG A 24 26.90 -2.42 29.54
CA ARG A 24 27.69 -2.05 28.35
C ARG A 24 26.86 -1.37 27.26
N LEU A 25 25.54 -1.31 27.38
CA LEU A 25 24.65 -0.65 26.42
C LEU A 25 24.36 0.80 26.86
N GLN A 26 24.68 1.79 26.01
CA GLN A 26 24.40 3.20 26.31
C GLN A 26 22.88 3.44 26.28
N GLY A 27 22.24 3.37 27.44
CA GLY A 27 20.78 3.51 27.59
C GLY A 27 20.20 2.65 28.72
N SER A 28 20.98 1.70 29.26
CA SER A 28 20.55 0.81 30.34
C SER A 28 20.25 1.50 31.68
N GLY A 29 20.78 2.71 31.91
CA GLY A 29 20.58 3.48 33.13
C GLY A 29 19.40 4.46 33.14
N SER A 30 18.55 4.47 32.09
CA SER A 30 17.40 5.40 32.00
C SER A 30 16.16 4.83 32.70
N SER A 31 15.53 5.63 33.58
CA SER A 31 14.26 5.31 34.25
C SER A 31 13.09 5.13 33.28
N GLU A 32 13.20 5.73 32.10
CA GLU A 32 12.19 5.69 31.06
C GLU A 32 12.22 4.36 30.31
N LEU A 33 13.39 3.70 30.23
CA LEU A 33 13.52 2.36 29.66
C LEU A 33 12.71 1.35 30.49
N ASP A 34 12.81 1.42 31.81
CA ASP A 34 12.01 0.60 32.72
C ASP A 34 10.52 0.85 32.55
N SER A 35 10.14 2.13 32.37
CA SER A 35 8.75 2.52 32.14
C SER A 35 8.19 1.97 30.83
N LEU A 36 8.99 1.94 29.76
CA LEU A 36 8.59 1.37 28.46
C LEU A 36 8.48 -0.17 28.52
N VAL A 37 9.43 -0.83 29.17
CA VAL A 37 9.39 -2.29 29.38
C VAL A 37 8.16 -2.69 30.17
N LYS A 38 7.87 -1.96 31.25
CA LYS A 38 6.65 -2.17 32.03
C LYS A 38 5.38 -1.98 31.19
N LEU A 39 5.32 -0.94 30.35
CA LEU A 39 4.20 -0.72 29.45
C LEU A 39 3.99 -1.88 28.45
N ILE A 40 5.07 -2.43 27.88
CA ILE A 40 5.01 -3.57 26.95
C ILE A 40 4.42 -4.80 27.66
N ILE A 41 4.87 -5.07 28.89
CA ILE A 41 4.39 -6.18 29.72
C ILE A 41 2.92 -5.97 30.12
N ASP A 42 2.57 -4.80 30.67
CA ASP A 42 1.22 -4.48 31.16
C ASP A 42 0.18 -4.49 30.03
N LYS A 43 0.57 -4.13 28.80
CA LYS A 43 -0.29 -4.20 27.61
C LYS A 43 -0.32 -5.57 26.94
N GLY A 44 0.42 -6.55 27.46
CA GLY A 44 0.51 -7.89 26.90
C GLY A 44 1.05 -7.90 25.46
N ILE A 45 1.90 -6.93 25.12
CA ILE A 45 2.50 -6.82 23.79
C ILE A 45 3.48 -7.98 23.64
N LYS A 46 3.22 -8.84 22.65
CA LYS A 46 4.00 -9.97 22.16
C LYS A 46 4.92 -9.56 21.01
N ILE A 47 6.22 -9.84 21.12
CA ILE A 47 7.25 -9.60 20.11
C ILE A 47 7.84 -10.96 19.79
N GLU A 48 7.72 -11.37 18.54
CA GLU A 48 8.08 -12.71 18.08
C GLU A 48 9.09 -12.63 16.93
N ALA A 49 10.19 -13.37 17.06
CA ALA A 49 11.10 -13.62 15.95
C ALA A 49 10.57 -14.84 15.18
N LYS A 50 10.19 -14.65 13.91
CA LYS A 50 9.79 -15.73 13.00
C LYS A 50 10.99 -16.24 12.20
N TYR A 51 10.97 -17.53 11.88
CA TYR A 51 12.08 -18.24 11.26
C TYR A 51 11.74 -18.49 9.80
N ASP A 52 12.69 -18.31 8.89
CA ASP A 52 12.53 -18.72 7.48
C ASP A 52 12.31 -20.24 7.35
N SER A 53 12.73 -21.02 8.35
CA SER A 53 12.52 -22.46 8.46
C SER A 53 11.20 -22.88 9.13
N GLY A 54 10.34 -21.92 9.53
CA GLY A 54 8.99 -22.18 10.05
C GLY A 54 8.83 -22.28 11.58
N GLY A 55 9.88 -22.05 12.37
CA GLY A 55 9.80 -21.88 13.83
C GLY A 55 9.41 -20.46 14.28
N SER A 56 9.20 -20.24 15.59
CA SER A 56 9.05 -18.91 16.19
C SER A 56 9.56 -18.83 17.66
N LYS A 57 10.10 -17.67 18.07
CA LYS A 57 10.61 -17.39 19.44
C LYS A 57 9.99 -16.09 19.94
N VAL A 58 9.23 -16.18 21.04
CA VAL A 58 8.64 -15.02 21.72
C VAL A 58 9.67 -14.42 22.69
N ILE A 59 9.90 -13.13 22.59
CA ILE A 59 11.03 -12.43 23.26
C ILE A 59 10.66 -11.97 24.69
N ILE A 60 9.40 -12.09 25.10
CA ILE A 60 8.86 -11.46 26.31
C ILE A 60 9.00 -12.26 27.59
N GLY A 61 9.51 -13.49 27.50
CA GLY A 61 9.83 -14.27 28.71
C GLY A 61 10.98 -13.66 29.53
N ASP A 62 11.80 -12.80 28.93
CA ASP A 62 13.02 -12.25 29.54
C ASP A 62 13.01 -10.71 29.49
N GLY A 63 12.61 -10.09 30.60
CA GLY A 63 12.60 -8.64 30.75
C GLY A 63 13.99 -7.99 30.61
N GLU A 64 15.06 -8.75 30.80
CA GLU A 64 16.43 -8.26 30.57
C GLU A 64 16.76 -8.23 29.08
N LEU A 65 16.37 -9.26 28.31
CA LEU A 65 16.57 -9.29 26.86
C LEU A 65 15.78 -8.18 26.15
N LEU A 66 14.53 -7.92 26.57
CA LEU A 66 13.75 -6.80 26.04
C LEU A 66 14.40 -5.44 26.34
N LYS A 67 14.97 -5.28 27.54
CA LYS A 67 15.76 -4.08 27.91
C LYS A 67 16.98 -3.94 27.02
N LYS A 68 17.76 -5.01 26.83
CA LYS A 68 18.94 -5.01 25.95
C LYS A 68 18.56 -4.66 24.52
N LEU A 69 17.43 -5.20 24.03
CA LEU A 69 16.94 -4.95 22.67
C LEU A 69 16.69 -3.46 22.46
N ILE A 70 15.88 -2.85 23.32
CA ILE A 70 15.53 -1.43 23.20
C ILE A 70 16.76 -0.54 23.44
N ALA A 71 17.60 -0.87 24.43
CA ALA A 71 18.82 -0.11 24.73
C ALA A 71 19.82 -0.11 23.57
N SER A 72 19.90 -1.20 22.79
CA SER A 72 20.77 -1.26 21.61
C SER A 72 20.44 -0.22 20.54
N PHE A 73 19.17 0.18 20.41
CA PHE A 73 18.73 1.22 19.48
C PHE A 73 18.94 2.64 20.01
N LEU A 74 18.87 2.82 21.33
CA LEU A 74 19.16 4.09 22.00
C LEU A 74 20.66 4.43 21.99
N SER A 75 21.53 3.41 22.14
CA SER A 75 22.99 3.56 22.17
C SER A 75 23.58 4.18 20.90
N ALA A 76 22.86 4.09 19.80
CA ALA A 76 23.37 4.43 18.49
C ALA A 76 23.12 5.91 18.11
N GLU A 77 22.47 6.69 18.97
CA GLU A 77 22.33 8.15 18.85
C GLU A 77 23.57 8.92 19.32
N ALA A 78 24.55 8.25 19.94
CA ALA A 78 25.65 8.87 20.68
C ALA A 78 26.97 9.13 19.91
N ASP A 79 26.96 9.18 18.57
CA ASP A 79 28.07 9.80 17.82
C ASP A 79 27.86 11.32 17.75
N ALA A 80 28.08 11.97 18.89
CA ALA A 80 28.63 13.32 19.08
C ALA A 80 28.31 13.78 20.51
N ALA A 81 29.36 14.19 21.22
CA ALA A 81 29.36 14.63 22.60
C ALA A 81 28.25 15.65 22.96
N VAL A 82 27.77 15.61 24.21
CA VAL A 82 27.86 16.72 25.20
C VAL A 82 27.22 16.27 26.52
N LYS A 83 27.93 16.55 27.62
CA LYS A 83 27.57 16.30 29.01
C LYS A 83 26.22 16.94 29.40
N GLY A 84 25.40 16.20 30.17
CA GLY A 84 24.39 16.72 31.10
C GLY A 84 23.12 17.34 30.50
N GLY A 85 21.94 16.82 30.89
CA GLY A 85 20.61 17.44 30.67
C GLY A 85 20.00 17.28 29.27
N TYR A 86 20.78 17.53 28.22
CA TYR A 86 20.26 17.52 26.83
C TYR A 86 20.07 16.11 26.25
N LEU A 87 20.92 15.15 26.63
CA LEU A 87 20.82 13.76 26.18
C LEU A 87 19.66 13.01 26.86
N ALA A 88 19.44 13.25 28.16
CA ALA A 88 18.36 12.65 28.92
C ALA A 88 16.99 13.01 28.31
N SER A 89 16.75 14.30 28.05
CA SER A 89 15.51 14.76 27.42
C SER A 89 15.30 14.22 25.99
N ARG A 90 16.36 13.94 25.22
CA ARG A 90 16.21 13.29 23.90
C ARG A 90 15.86 11.81 24.00
N ILE A 91 16.48 11.09 24.94
CA ILE A 91 16.17 9.69 25.22
C ILE A 91 14.74 9.56 25.76
N GLU A 92 14.34 10.41 26.70
CA GLU A 92 12.98 10.54 27.22
C GLU A 92 11.95 10.75 26.09
N ASN A 93 12.19 11.75 25.22
CA ASN A 93 11.31 12.03 24.08
C ASN A 93 11.24 10.88 23.07
N GLY A 94 12.36 10.20 22.82
CA GLY A 94 12.39 9.01 21.97
C GLY A 94 11.59 7.85 22.56
N ILE A 95 11.74 7.60 23.85
CA ILE A 95 11.00 6.57 24.58
C ILE A 95 9.51 6.90 24.61
N ASP A 96 9.12 8.14 24.86
CA ASP A 96 7.71 8.54 24.84
C ASP A 96 7.10 8.46 23.43
N SER A 97 7.89 8.71 22.39
CA SER A 97 7.48 8.50 21.00
C SER A 97 7.21 7.02 20.71
N VAL A 98 8.02 6.11 21.26
CA VAL A 98 7.80 4.66 21.18
C VAL A 98 6.57 4.22 21.98
N LYS A 99 6.38 4.73 23.20
CA LYS A 99 5.15 4.47 23.98
C LYS A 99 3.91 4.90 23.21
N SER A 100 3.93 6.10 22.64
CA SER A 100 2.83 6.64 21.84
C SER A 100 2.55 5.80 20.60
N LEU A 101 3.59 5.30 19.91
CA LEU A 101 3.41 4.34 18.82
C LEU A 101 2.67 3.08 19.31
N LEU A 102 3.18 2.41 20.36
CA LEU A 102 2.60 1.16 20.84
C LEU A 102 1.15 1.32 21.33
N LEU A 103 0.81 2.48 21.90
CA LEU A 103 -0.54 2.80 22.38
C LEU A 103 -1.52 3.24 21.27
N ASN A 104 -1.02 3.59 20.08
CA ASN A 104 -1.85 4.09 18.98
C ASN A 104 -1.83 3.18 17.74
N THR A 105 -1.14 2.05 17.80
CA THR A 105 -1.15 1.05 16.72
C THR A 105 -2.21 -0.01 16.98
N TYR A 106 -3.16 -0.12 16.06
CA TYR A 106 -4.28 -1.06 16.13
C TYR A 106 -4.09 -2.21 15.13
N GLU A 107 -4.66 -3.37 15.44
CA GLU A 107 -4.75 -4.51 14.51
C GLU A 107 -5.49 -4.07 13.25
N LYS A 108 -5.10 -4.62 12.10
CA LYS A 108 -5.75 -4.35 10.82
C LYS A 108 -6.62 -5.53 10.41
N ASP A 109 -7.78 -5.25 9.83
CA ASP A 109 -8.68 -6.28 9.28
C ASP A 109 -8.10 -6.91 8.00
N ILE A 110 -8.83 -7.87 7.42
CA ILE A 110 -8.47 -8.51 6.15
C ILE A 110 -8.50 -7.55 4.95
N GLN A 111 -8.96 -6.31 5.10
CA GLN A 111 -8.88 -5.22 4.13
C GLN A 111 -7.77 -4.21 4.46
N GLY A 112 -7.02 -4.41 5.56
CA GLY A 112 -5.95 -3.51 5.99
C GLY A 112 -6.41 -2.27 6.76
N ASN A 113 -7.70 -2.18 7.13
CA ASN A 113 -8.22 -1.05 7.91
C ASN A 113 -7.94 -1.25 9.41
N PRO A 114 -7.59 -0.19 10.15
CA PRO A 114 -7.44 -0.27 11.61
C PRO A 114 -8.75 -0.71 12.28
N THR A 115 -8.63 -1.64 13.21
CA THR A 115 -9.72 -2.07 14.10
C THR A 115 -9.70 -1.28 15.41
N SER A 116 -10.67 -1.52 16.30
CA SER A 116 -10.64 -0.98 17.66
C SER A 116 -9.70 -1.74 18.61
N LYS A 117 -9.08 -2.84 18.14
CA LYS A 117 -8.21 -3.69 18.95
C LYS A 117 -6.76 -3.25 18.81
N LEU A 118 -6.11 -2.95 19.93
CA LEU A 118 -4.68 -2.63 19.96
C LEU A 118 -3.85 -3.78 19.40
N LYS A 119 -2.84 -3.44 18.59
CA LYS A 119 -1.90 -4.42 18.08
C LYS A 119 -0.99 -4.88 19.21
N THR A 120 -1.23 -6.10 19.66
CA THR A 120 -0.43 -6.72 20.73
C THR A 120 0.59 -7.70 20.17
N ASN A 121 0.39 -8.31 19.01
CA ASN A 121 1.38 -9.20 18.41
C ASN A 121 2.21 -8.48 17.36
N TRP A 122 3.53 -8.46 17.54
CA TRP A 122 4.52 -7.79 16.71
C TRP A 122 5.56 -8.81 16.26
N GLU A 123 5.96 -8.73 14.99
CA GLU A 123 7.18 -9.39 14.56
C GLU A 123 8.40 -8.58 15.03
N LEU A 124 9.51 -9.25 15.35
CA LEU A 124 10.71 -8.60 15.87
C LEU A 124 11.23 -7.51 14.91
N SER A 125 11.30 -7.82 13.61
CA SER A 125 11.73 -6.88 12.57
C SER A 125 10.83 -5.63 12.54
N GLU A 126 9.51 -5.84 12.52
CA GLU A 126 8.51 -4.79 12.58
C GLU A 126 8.68 -3.91 13.83
N PHE A 127 8.80 -4.52 15.01
CA PHE A 127 8.99 -3.80 16.26
C PHE A 127 10.27 -2.96 16.25
N MET A 128 11.40 -3.56 15.85
CA MET A 128 12.70 -2.88 15.80
C MET A 128 12.70 -1.69 14.86
N ALA A 129 12.08 -1.82 13.69
CA ALA A 129 11.98 -0.72 12.76
C ALA A 129 11.08 0.40 13.26
N ALA A 130 9.90 0.03 13.80
CA ALA A 130 8.96 1.01 14.31
C ALA A 130 9.56 1.79 15.49
N VAL A 131 10.36 1.14 16.34
CA VAL A 131 11.18 1.80 17.37
C VAL A 131 12.23 2.69 16.72
N HIS A 132 13.02 2.17 15.77
CA HIS A 132 14.14 2.89 15.15
C HIS A 132 13.74 4.22 14.51
N PHE A 133 12.64 4.25 13.75
CA PHE A 133 12.17 5.45 13.06
C PHE A 133 11.32 6.38 13.92
N LYS A 134 11.01 5.99 15.16
CA LYS A 134 10.41 6.87 16.16
C LYS A 134 11.44 7.61 16.99
N LEU A 135 12.70 7.16 16.95
CA LEU A 135 13.78 7.84 17.64
C LEU A 135 14.16 9.16 16.92
N PRO A 136 14.50 10.22 17.67
CA PRO A 136 14.62 11.59 17.15
C PRO A 136 15.55 11.76 15.94
N LYS A 137 16.64 10.98 15.86
CA LYS A 137 17.63 11.13 14.77
C LYS A 137 17.14 10.60 13.41
N ASN A 138 16.18 9.68 13.40
CA ASN A 138 15.67 9.01 12.20
C ASN A 138 14.16 9.15 12.06
N ARG A 139 13.59 10.23 12.62
CA ARG A 139 12.13 10.39 12.71
C ARG A 139 11.51 10.41 11.32
N LEU A 140 10.62 9.46 11.08
CA LEU A 140 9.73 9.44 9.92
C LEU A 140 8.29 9.68 10.36
N ASP A 141 7.48 10.21 9.44
CA ASP A 141 6.04 10.32 9.65
C ASP A 141 5.43 8.93 9.82
N ASN A 142 4.43 8.80 10.69
CA ASN A 142 3.79 7.51 11.01
C ASN A 142 3.29 6.80 9.75
N ALA A 143 2.80 7.56 8.76
CA ALA A 143 2.34 7.00 7.50
C ALA A 143 3.46 6.35 6.67
N VAL A 144 4.69 6.86 6.75
CA VAL A 144 5.87 6.26 6.10
C VAL A 144 6.34 5.03 6.89
N ILE A 145 6.31 5.09 8.22
CA ILE A 145 6.64 3.96 9.10
C ILE A 145 5.67 2.79 8.87
N ASP A 146 4.37 3.06 8.75
CA ASP A 146 3.36 2.04 8.47
C ASP A 146 3.58 1.36 7.11
N ILE A 147 3.93 2.14 6.07
CA ILE A 147 4.26 1.61 4.75
C ILE A 147 5.52 0.76 4.84
N PHE A 148 6.58 1.29 5.45
CA PHE A 148 7.84 0.60 5.68
C PHE A 148 7.67 -0.77 6.35
N VAL A 149 6.94 -0.79 7.47
CA VAL A 149 6.62 -2.01 8.21
C VAL A 149 5.87 -2.99 7.33
N SER A 150 4.90 -2.49 6.55
CA SER A 150 4.13 -3.34 5.63
C SER A 150 5.03 -3.96 4.56
N VAL A 151 5.99 -3.22 4.00
CA VAL A 151 6.97 -3.74 3.02
C VAL A 151 7.84 -4.84 3.63
N MET A 152 8.35 -4.63 4.84
CA MET A 152 9.17 -5.65 5.51
C MET A 152 8.40 -6.93 5.82
N SER A 153 7.12 -6.83 6.16
CA SER A 153 6.24 -8.00 6.33
C SER A 153 5.76 -8.59 5.00
N GLY A 154 6.26 -8.12 3.85
CA GLY A 154 5.86 -8.58 2.51
C GLY A 154 4.43 -8.17 2.11
N HIS A 155 3.84 -7.21 2.82
CA HIS A 155 2.48 -6.73 2.65
C HIS A 155 2.44 -5.43 1.84
N ASP A 156 2.82 -5.47 0.56
CA ASP A 156 2.70 -4.34 -0.40
C ASP A 156 1.26 -3.97 -0.79
N LYS A 157 0.31 -4.48 -0.01
CA LYS A 157 -1.11 -4.59 -0.30
C LYS A 157 -1.74 -3.28 -0.71
N LYS A 158 -1.51 -2.19 0.03
CA LYS A 158 -2.16 -0.89 -0.24
C LYS A 158 -1.72 -0.27 -1.58
N ARG A 159 -0.47 -0.46 -1.98
CA ARG A 159 0.05 -0.01 -3.28
C ARG A 159 -0.55 -0.84 -4.41
N LEU A 160 -0.61 -2.17 -4.23
CA LEU A 160 -1.17 -3.10 -5.19
C LEU A 160 -2.68 -2.87 -5.38
N GLU A 161 -3.44 -2.71 -4.29
CA GLU A 161 -4.87 -2.41 -4.32
C GLU A 161 -5.16 -1.11 -5.07
N LEU A 162 -4.47 -0.01 -4.74
CA LEU A 162 -4.64 1.27 -5.44
C LEU A 162 -4.27 1.18 -6.92
N ARG A 163 -3.21 0.44 -7.25
CA ARG A 163 -2.82 0.19 -8.65
C ARG A 163 -3.90 -0.60 -9.39
N ASP A 164 -4.42 -1.66 -8.79
CA ASP A 164 -5.39 -2.54 -9.42
C ASP A 164 -6.75 -1.83 -9.57
N GLU A 165 -7.16 -1.03 -8.58
CA GLU A 165 -8.33 -0.13 -8.69
C GLU A 165 -8.16 0.92 -9.80
N LEU A 166 -6.99 1.56 -9.88
CA LEU A 166 -6.71 2.55 -10.92
C LEU A 166 -6.70 1.92 -12.31
N ALA A 167 -6.14 0.72 -12.45
CA ALA A 167 -6.15 -0.04 -13.69
C ALA A 167 -7.59 -0.36 -14.15
N ALA A 168 -8.46 -0.79 -13.22
CA ALA A 168 -9.86 -1.06 -13.51
C ALA A 168 -10.63 0.20 -13.96
N LEU A 169 -10.46 1.33 -13.27
CA LEU A 169 -11.11 2.60 -13.63
C LEU A 169 -10.62 3.17 -14.97
N THR A 170 -9.31 3.06 -15.23
CA THR A 170 -8.71 3.51 -16.50
C THR A 170 -9.20 2.66 -17.66
N ALA A 171 -9.31 1.34 -17.46
CA ALA A 171 -9.90 0.44 -18.43
C ALA A 171 -11.37 0.80 -18.72
N GLU A 172 -12.16 1.11 -17.68
CA GLU A 172 -13.54 1.54 -17.84
C GLU A 172 -13.64 2.85 -18.66
N LEU A 173 -12.80 3.85 -18.35
CA LEU A 173 -12.71 5.09 -19.15
C LEU A 173 -12.33 4.83 -20.60
N LYS A 174 -11.43 3.86 -20.84
CA LYS A 174 -11.03 3.50 -22.20
C LYS A 174 -12.19 2.89 -22.99
N VAL A 175 -13.00 2.03 -22.38
CA VAL A 175 -14.23 1.50 -22.99
C VAL A 175 -15.21 2.64 -23.32
N TYR A 176 -15.44 3.56 -22.38
CA TYR A 176 -16.27 4.76 -22.64
C TYR A 176 -15.71 5.62 -23.78
N SER A 177 -14.39 5.80 -23.87
CA SER A 177 -13.75 6.55 -24.95
C SER A 177 -13.97 5.91 -26.32
N VAL A 178 -13.94 4.57 -26.38
CA VAL A 178 -14.25 3.81 -27.60
C VAL A 178 -15.71 4.00 -28.01
N ILE A 179 -16.65 3.94 -27.05
CA ILE A 179 -18.07 4.20 -27.30
C ILE A 179 -18.29 5.63 -27.81
N GLN A 180 -17.67 6.62 -27.15
CA GLN A 180 -17.81 8.03 -27.52
C GLN A 180 -17.21 8.34 -28.89
N SER A 181 -16.10 7.68 -29.25
CA SER A 181 -15.50 7.78 -30.59
C SER A 181 -16.48 7.31 -31.68
N GLU A 182 -17.16 6.18 -31.46
CA GLU A 182 -18.17 5.69 -32.40
C GLU A 182 -19.38 6.63 -32.48
N ILE A 183 -19.89 7.13 -31.35
CA ILE A 183 -20.96 8.13 -31.31
C ILE A 183 -20.57 9.37 -32.13
N ASN A 184 -19.38 9.91 -31.91
CA ASN A 184 -18.87 11.08 -32.61
C ASN A 184 -18.70 10.83 -34.12
N ALA A 185 -18.24 9.63 -34.52
CA ALA A 185 -18.14 9.26 -35.92
C ALA A 185 -19.51 9.25 -36.62
N LYS A 186 -20.57 8.81 -35.93
CA LYS A 186 -21.95 8.84 -36.46
C LYS A 186 -22.53 10.25 -36.47
N LEU A 187 -22.22 11.07 -35.46
CA LEU A 187 -22.63 12.48 -35.39
C LEU A 187 -21.97 13.35 -36.48
N ALA A 188 -20.71 13.05 -36.83
CA ALA A 188 -19.93 13.82 -37.80
C ALA A 188 -20.19 13.45 -39.26
N ALA A 189 -20.93 12.37 -39.53
CA ALA A 189 -21.20 11.92 -40.88
C ALA A 189 -22.28 12.80 -41.56
N ASP A 190 -22.05 13.20 -42.81
CA ASP A 190 -22.93 14.08 -43.60
C ASP A 190 -24.31 13.48 -43.97
N LYS A 191 -24.64 12.28 -43.51
CA LYS A 191 -25.89 11.55 -43.79
C LYS A 191 -26.56 11.16 -42.47
N ASN A 192 -27.89 11.02 -42.46
CA ASN A 192 -28.64 10.48 -41.31
C ASN A 192 -28.13 9.07 -40.96
N GLN A 193 -27.14 9.00 -40.09
CA GLN A 193 -26.57 7.75 -39.60
C GLN A 193 -27.35 7.30 -38.37
N THR A 194 -27.49 5.99 -38.24
CA THR A 194 -28.02 5.36 -37.04
C THR A 194 -26.89 4.64 -36.31
N LEU A 195 -26.73 4.95 -35.03
CA LEU A 195 -25.91 4.15 -34.13
C LEU A 195 -26.74 2.97 -33.62
N TYR A 196 -26.29 1.74 -33.85
CA TYR A 196 -26.84 0.56 -33.21
C TYR A 196 -26.02 0.22 -31.97
N ILE A 197 -26.67 0.12 -30.82
CA ILE A 197 -26.00 -0.19 -29.55
C ILE A 197 -26.31 -1.59 -29.03
N ASN A 198 -27.26 -2.28 -29.66
CA ASN A 198 -27.63 -3.67 -29.42
C ASN A 198 -27.49 -4.45 -30.75
N ASP A 199 -27.28 -5.76 -30.68
CA ASP A 199 -27.25 -6.73 -31.79
C ASP A 199 -25.97 -6.69 -32.66
N SER A 200 -25.84 -7.65 -33.57
CA SER A 200 -24.80 -7.90 -34.59
C SER A 200 -24.42 -6.70 -35.49
N LYS A 201 -25.20 -5.62 -35.44
CA LYS A 201 -24.93 -4.34 -36.13
C LYS A 201 -24.18 -3.33 -35.26
N SER A 202 -24.16 -3.54 -33.94
CA SER A 202 -23.25 -2.83 -33.04
C SER A 202 -21.86 -3.40 -33.21
N PHE A 203 -20.83 -2.59 -32.96
CA PHE A 203 -19.48 -3.14 -32.93
C PHE A 203 -19.26 -3.86 -31.59
N ASN A 204 -18.52 -4.96 -31.64
CA ASN A 204 -18.17 -5.73 -30.45
C ASN A 204 -17.14 -4.98 -29.59
N LEU A 205 -17.43 -4.77 -28.30
CA LEU A 205 -16.48 -4.20 -27.34
C LEU A 205 -15.28 -5.11 -27.06
N LEU A 206 -15.30 -6.37 -27.50
CA LEU A 206 -14.12 -7.24 -27.51
C LEU A 206 -13.28 -7.12 -28.79
N ASP A 207 -13.62 -6.22 -29.71
CA ASP A 207 -12.80 -5.93 -30.90
C ASP A 207 -11.53 -5.17 -30.51
N HIS A 208 -10.41 -5.89 -30.44
CA HIS A 208 -9.09 -5.35 -30.10
C HIS A 208 -8.68 -4.12 -30.94
N LYS A 209 -9.16 -4.02 -32.19
CA LYS A 209 -8.82 -2.90 -33.08
C LYS A 209 -9.42 -1.59 -32.61
N LYS A 210 -10.57 -1.63 -31.94
CA LYS A 210 -11.23 -0.43 -31.38
C LYS A 210 -10.39 0.22 -30.27
N TYR A 211 -9.54 -0.57 -29.62
CA TYR A 211 -8.63 -0.12 -28.57
C TYR A 211 -7.22 0.22 -29.11
N GLY A 212 -6.96 0.00 -30.40
CA GLY A 212 -5.68 0.26 -31.04
C GLY A 212 -4.65 -0.88 -30.94
N PHE A 213 -5.06 -2.08 -30.53
CA PHE A 213 -4.17 -3.24 -30.50
C PHE A 213 -4.06 -3.88 -31.89
N SER A 214 -2.84 -4.25 -32.27
CA SER A 214 -2.54 -4.95 -33.53
C SER A 214 -3.03 -6.39 -33.56
N ASP A 215 -3.07 -7.06 -32.41
CA ASP A 215 -3.39 -8.48 -32.29
C ASP A 215 -4.23 -8.78 -31.04
N LYS A 216 -4.95 -9.90 -31.09
CA LYS A 216 -5.88 -10.33 -30.05
C LYS A 216 -5.16 -10.75 -28.76
N ALA A 217 -4.01 -11.40 -28.85
CA ALA A 217 -3.29 -11.92 -27.69
C ALA A 217 -2.78 -10.78 -26.78
N THR A 218 -2.31 -9.69 -27.37
CA THR A 218 -1.92 -8.49 -26.62
C THR A 218 -3.13 -7.86 -25.93
N PHE A 219 -4.28 -7.79 -26.61
CA PHE A 219 -5.52 -7.29 -26.02
C PHE A 219 -6.04 -8.16 -24.88
N GLU A 220 -5.98 -9.49 -25.01
CA GLU A 220 -6.40 -10.42 -23.95
C GLU A 220 -5.60 -10.25 -22.64
N ASN A 221 -4.38 -9.72 -22.74
CA ASN A 221 -3.55 -9.38 -21.58
C ASN A 221 -3.82 -7.98 -21.01
N SER A 222 -4.59 -7.14 -21.70
CA SER A 222 -4.86 -5.74 -21.34
C SER A 222 -5.86 -5.63 -20.19
N ALA A 223 -5.91 -4.44 -19.56
CA ALA A 223 -6.84 -4.18 -18.46
C ALA A 223 -8.30 -4.09 -18.96
N GLU A 224 -8.51 -3.62 -20.19
CA GLU A 224 -9.82 -3.52 -20.86
C GLU A 224 -10.43 -4.89 -21.09
N TYR A 225 -9.68 -5.84 -21.66
CA TYR A 225 -10.19 -7.21 -21.86
C TYR A 225 -10.48 -7.90 -20.52
N LYS A 226 -9.59 -7.74 -19.53
CA LYS A 226 -9.80 -8.31 -18.18
C LYS A 226 -11.05 -7.74 -17.52
N LEU A 227 -11.30 -6.43 -17.67
CA LEU A 227 -12.52 -5.78 -17.17
C LEU A 227 -13.75 -6.37 -17.85
N LEU A 228 -13.79 -6.36 -19.19
CA LEU A 228 -14.93 -6.82 -19.98
C LEU A 228 -15.22 -8.32 -19.74
N SER A 229 -14.19 -9.16 -19.75
CA SER A 229 -14.33 -10.61 -19.51
C SER A 229 -14.78 -10.93 -18.09
N LYS A 230 -14.38 -10.12 -17.10
CA LYS A 230 -14.86 -10.25 -15.71
C LYS A 230 -16.32 -9.82 -15.58
N MET A 231 -16.72 -8.76 -16.28
CA MET A 231 -18.10 -8.26 -16.27
C MET A 231 -19.06 -9.22 -16.98
N PHE A 232 -18.60 -9.86 -18.05
CA PHE A 232 -19.39 -10.69 -18.96
C PHE A 232 -18.69 -12.04 -19.20
N PRO A 233 -18.62 -12.91 -18.18
CA PRO A 233 -17.89 -14.16 -18.28
C PRO A 233 -18.49 -15.08 -19.36
N GLY A 234 -17.65 -15.53 -20.29
CA GLY A 234 -18.03 -16.48 -21.34
C GLY A 234 -18.75 -15.88 -22.54
N LEU A 235 -18.92 -14.56 -22.63
CA LEU A 235 -19.43 -13.92 -23.84
C LEU A 235 -18.31 -13.71 -24.87
N GLU A 236 -18.58 -14.12 -26.12
CA GLU A 236 -17.68 -13.88 -27.26
C GLU A 236 -17.90 -12.49 -27.89
N GLU A 237 -19.07 -11.91 -27.66
CA GLU A 237 -19.45 -10.58 -28.11
C GLU A 237 -20.12 -9.80 -26.99
N ILE A 238 -19.74 -8.52 -26.86
CA ILE A 238 -20.30 -7.60 -25.87
C ILE A 238 -20.73 -6.35 -26.62
N SER A 239 -22.02 -6.04 -26.61
CA SER A 239 -22.54 -4.83 -27.23
C SER A 239 -22.33 -3.59 -26.34
N ILE A 240 -22.47 -2.41 -26.92
CA ILE A 240 -22.46 -1.14 -26.18
C ILE A 240 -23.55 -1.14 -25.10
N LYS A 241 -24.74 -1.66 -25.43
CA LYS A 241 -25.87 -1.72 -24.52
C LYS A 241 -25.58 -2.61 -23.32
N ASP A 242 -25.02 -3.80 -23.53
CA ASP A 242 -24.64 -4.72 -22.45
C ASP A 242 -23.73 -4.02 -21.43
N PHE A 243 -22.69 -3.35 -21.92
CA PHE A 243 -21.76 -2.61 -21.08
C PHE A 243 -22.45 -1.46 -20.32
N LEU A 244 -23.24 -0.63 -21.00
CA LEU A 244 -23.89 0.53 -20.38
C LEU A 244 -24.97 0.15 -19.36
N GLU A 245 -25.69 -0.94 -19.55
CA GLU A 245 -26.73 -1.43 -18.61
C GLU A 245 -26.14 -2.26 -17.44
N SER A 246 -24.88 -2.71 -17.54
CA SER A 246 -24.27 -3.51 -16.47
C SER A 246 -24.08 -2.73 -15.17
N HIS A 247 -24.40 -3.37 -14.04
CA HIS A 247 -24.10 -2.85 -12.69
C HIS A 247 -22.66 -3.12 -12.25
N ASN A 248 -21.93 -3.97 -12.98
CA ASN A 248 -20.59 -4.42 -12.59
C ASN A 248 -19.49 -3.44 -13.01
N LYS A 249 -19.73 -2.13 -12.86
CA LYS A 249 -18.80 -1.04 -13.21
C LYS A 249 -19.00 0.18 -12.30
N GLN A 250 -17.99 1.03 -12.19
CA GLN A 250 -17.95 2.12 -11.20
C GLN A 250 -18.85 3.30 -11.58
N SER A 251 -19.05 3.55 -12.88
CA SER A 251 -19.97 4.58 -13.39
C SER A 251 -21.47 4.27 -13.19
N GLY A 252 -21.79 3.06 -12.74
CA GLY A 252 -23.15 2.58 -12.53
C GLY A 252 -23.90 2.21 -13.81
N ALA A 253 -25.04 1.53 -13.66
CA ALA A 253 -25.88 1.14 -14.78
C ALA A 253 -26.67 2.33 -15.35
N MET A 254 -26.81 2.36 -16.68
CA MET A 254 -27.80 3.17 -17.37
C MET A 254 -29.07 2.33 -17.57
N SER A 255 -30.23 2.97 -17.61
CA SER A 255 -31.51 2.29 -17.84
C SER A 255 -32.31 3.03 -18.92
N GLY A 256 -33.27 2.34 -19.53
CA GLY A 256 -34.13 2.92 -20.57
C GLY A 256 -33.41 3.15 -21.90
N LEU A 257 -32.35 2.38 -22.20
CA LEU A 257 -31.61 2.53 -23.45
C LEU A 257 -32.39 1.94 -24.64
N GLU A 258 -32.54 2.73 -25.72
CA GLU A 258 -33.06 2.25 -27.00
C GLU A 258 -32.06 1.29 -27.67
N THR A 259 -32.48 0.48 -28.63
CA THR A 259 -31.56 -0.41 -29.36
C THR A 259 -30.68 0.35 -30.37
N SER A 260 -31.12 1.54 -30.77
CA SER A 260 -30.44 2.38 -31.75
C SER A 260 -30.81 3.84 -31.58
N TYR A 261 -29.91 4.73 -31.99
CA TYR A 261 -30.08 6.17 -31.94
C TYR A 261 -29.78 6.80 -33.29
N GLU A 262 -30.78 7.44 -33.89
CA GLU A 262 -30.65 8.10 -35.19
C GLU A 262 -30.20 9.56 -35.02
N TYR A 263 -29.33 9.99 -35.92
CA TYR A 263 -29.04 11.42 -36.11
C TYR A 263 -30.23 12.11 -36.80
N ASN A 264 -30.73 13.16 -36.18
CA ASN A 264 -31.76 14.03 -36.76
C ASN A 264 -31.41 15.50 -36.45
N LYS A 265 -31.57 16.41 -37.41
CA LYS A 265 -31.23 17.83 -37.25
C LYS A 265 -32.14 18.57 -36.26
N ASP A 266 -33.41 18.18 -36.16
CA ASP A 266 -34.43 18.90 -35.38
C ASP A 266 -34.66 18.27 -33.99
N ASN A 267 -34.48 16.95 -33.87
CA ASN A 267 -34.58 16.22 -32.59
C ASN A 267 -33.52 15.12 -32.51
N ASN A 268 -32.27 15.52 -32.23
CA ASN A 268 -31.12 14.64 -32.29
C ASN A 268 -31.04 13.70 -31.08
N LYS A 269 -31.76 12.57 -31.13
CA LYS A 269 -31.68 11.51 -30.12
C LYS A 269 -30.25 10.99 -29.90
N LEU A 270 -29.45 10.93 -30.97
CA LEU A 270 -28.04 10.52 -30.87
C LEU A 270 -27.19 11.54 -30.08
N ALA A 271 -27.43 12.84 -30.25
CA ALA A 271 -26.76 13.86 -29.44
C ALA A 271 -27.18 13.80 -27.97
N ASN A 272 -28.48 13.61 -27.68
CA ASN A 272 -28.96 13.45 -26.31
C ASN A 272 -28.37 12.20 -25.62
N PHE A 273 -28.26 11.10 -26.38
CA PHE A 273 -27.56 9.90 -25.92
C PHE A 273 -26.08 10.18 -25.65
N SER A 274 -25.39 10.91 -26.53
CA SER A 274 -24.00 11.32 -26.31
C SER A 274 -23.82 12.11 -25.01
N THR A 275 -24.72 13.05 -24.70
CA THR A 275 -24.69 13.80 -23.45
C THR A 275 -24.85 12.87 -22.25
N SER A 276 -25.81 11.94 -22.31
CA SER A 276 -26.07 10.97 -21.25
C SER A 276 -24.87 10.04 -20.99
N VAL A 277 -24.12 9.68 -22.04
CA VAL A 277 -22.87 8.92 -21.93
C VAL A 277 -21.78 9.78 -21.28
N ASN A 278 -21.61 11.04 -21.70
CA ASN A 278 -20.63 11.97 -21.12
C ASN A 278 -20.88 12.25 -19.63
N ASP A 279 -22.14 12.32 -19.20
CA ASP A 279 -22.50 12.50 -17.79
C ASP A 279 -22.00 11.36 -16.89
N ARG A 280 -21.74 10.17 -17.47
CA ARG A 280 -21.12 9.03 -16.76
C ARG A 280 -19.60 9.11 -16.74
N VAL A 281 -18.99 9.70 -17.77
CA VAL A 281 -17.53 9.81 -17.90
C VAL A 281 -16.96 10.87 -16.96
N ASN A 282 -17.65 12.00 -16.77
CA ASN A 282 -17.11 13.11 -15.98
C ASN A 282 -16.80 12.73 -14.51
N PRO A 283 -17.72 12.10 -13.74
CA PRO A 283 -17.42 11.66 -12.38
C PRO A 283 -16.34 10.57 -12.33
N LEU A 284 -16.31 9.68 -13.33
CA LEU A 284 -15.32 8.62 -13.44
C LEU A 284 -13.91 9.19 -13.65
N ASN A 285 -13.77 10.20 -14.52
CA ASN A 285 -12.51 10.89 -14.76
C ASN A 285 -12.01 11.63 -13.51
N ASN A 286 -12.89 12.31 -12.78
CA ASN A 286 -12.53 12.93 -11.50
C ASN A 286 -12.02 11.89 -10.48
N THR A 287 -12.66 10.73 -10.42
CA THR A 287 -12.24 9.62 -9.55
C THR A 287 -10.87 9.07 -9.95
N VAL A 288 -10.58 8.95 -11.25
CA VAL A 288 -9.26 8.54 -11.76
C VAL A 288 -8.18 9.56 -11.39
N GLN A 289 -8.46 10.87 -11.51
CA GLN A 289 -7.52 11.92 -11.10
C GLN A 289 -7.24 11.89 -9.59
N GLU A 290 -8.28 11.72 -8.76
CA GLU A 290 -8.12 11.59 -7.31
C GLU A 290 -7.26 10.37 -6.96
N LYS A 291 -7.59 9.19 -7.52
CA LYS A 291 -6.86 7.96 -7.23
C LYS A 291 -5.44 7.97 -7.80
N THR A 292 -5.19 8.62 -8.94
CA THR A 292 -3.84 8.84 -9.47
C THR A 292 -3.02 9.69 -8.51
N THR A 293 -3.60 10.79 -8.01
CA THR A 293 -2.95 11.64 -6.99
C THR A 293 -2.60 10.84 -5.75
N ARG A 294 -3.55 10.03 -5.25
CA ARG A 294 -3.34 9.17 -4.08
C ARG A 294 -2.30 8.08 -4.32
N LEU A 295 -2.26 7.46 -5.51
CA LEU A 295 -1.26 6.48 -5.88
C LEU A 295 0.13 7.11 -5.95
N ASN A 296 0.26 8.32 -6.48
CA ASN A 296 1.52 9.06 -6.53
C ASN A 296 2.02 9.41 -5.12
N ASP A 297 1.14 9.88 -4.23
CA ASP A 297 1.47 10.12 -2.82
C ASP A 297 1.92 8.82 -2.12
N VAL A 298 1.17 7.72 -2.27
CA VAL A 298 1.54 6.41 -1.72
C VAL A 298 2.87 5.91 -2.30
N SER A 299 3.11 6.08 -3.60
CA SER A 299 4.36 5.69 -4.26
C SER A 299 5.55 6.52 -3.78
N SER A 300 5.34 7.83 -3.57
CA SER A 300 6.34 8.72 -2.99
C SER A 300 6.72 8.26 -1.57
N ARG A 301 5.72 7.99 -0.73
CA ARG A 301 5.95 7.45 0.62
C ARG A 301 6.59 6.06 0.60
N TYR A 302 6.28 5.25 -0.40
CA TYR A 302 6.90 3.95 -0.61
C TYR A 302 8.37 4.09 -0.97
N ASN A 303 8.72 5.02 -1.85
CA ASN A 303 10.13 5.32 -2.16
C ASN A 303 10.87 5.87 -0.93
N ALA A 304 10.23 6.75 -0.15
CA ALA A 304 10.77 7.21 1.13
C ALA A 304 10.97 6.04 2.12
N ALA A 305 10.06 5.06 2.14
CA ALA A 305 10.19 3.85 2.93
C ALA A 305 11.33 2.94 2.43
N ILE A 306 11.55 2.80 1.12
CA ILE A 306 12.72 2.08 0.58
C ILE A 306 14.03 2.78 0.99
N GLU A 307 14.08 4.11 0.91
CA GLU A 307 15.26 4.86 1.34
C GLU A 307 15.49 4.68 2.85
N ALA A 308 14.41 4.73 3.64
CA ALA A 308 14.43 4.43 5.05
C ALA A 308 14.93 3.00 5.33
N LEU A 309 14.55 2.00 4.51
CA LEU A 309 15.05 0.63 4.60
C LEU A 309 16.55 0.56 4.44
N ASN A 310 17.08 1.23 3.44
CA ASN A 310 18.52 1.27 3.23
C ASN A 310 19.24 1.90 4.44
N ARG A 311 18.68 2.97 5.02
CA ARG A 311 19.22 3.60 6.25
C ARG A 311 19.11 2.69 7.48
N PHE A 312 17.99 2.00 7.65
CA PHE A 312 17.77 1.05 8.75
C PHE A 312 18.74 -0.12 8.64
N ILE A 313 18.92 -0.71 7.45
CA ILE A 313 19.87 -1.78 7.21
C ILE A 313 21.29 -1.33 7.57
N GLN A 314 21.72 -0.15 7.08
CA GLN A 314 23.03 0.41 7.42
C GLN A 314 23.20 0.63 8.94
N LYS A 315 22.13 1.05 9.63
CA LYS A 315 22.19 1.29 11.06
C LYS A 315 22.17 0.00 11.87
N TYR A 316 21.38 -0.98 11.45
CA TYR A 316 21.38 -2.32 11.99
C TYR A 316 22.80 -2.90 11.89
N ASP A 317 23.44 -2.81 10.73
CA ASP A 317 24.83 -3.23 10.53
C ASP A 317 25.80 -2.53 11.51
N SER A 318 25.59 -1.24 11.79
CA SER A 318 26.39 -0.48 12.76
C SER A 318 26.16 -0.94 14.21
N VAL A 319 24.90 -1.16 14.62
CA VAL A 319 24.58 -1.68 15.96
C VAL A 319 25.16 -3.08 16.13
N MET A 320 25.07 -3.94 15.10
CA MET A 320 25.67 -5.28 15.11
C MET A 320 27.18 -5.22 15.32
N ARG A 321 27.90 -4.33 14.62
CA ARG A 321 29.35 -4.15 14.82
C ARG A 321 29.68 -3.73 16.24
N ASN A 322 28.87 -2.88 16.86
CA ASN A 322 29.06 -2.44 18.24
C ASN A 322 28.83 -3.58 19.23
N ILE A 323 27.80 -4.40 19.03
CA ILE A 323 27.50 -5.58 19.85
C ILE A 323 28.64 -6.60 19.74
N LEU A 324 29.08 -6.91 18.52
CA LEU A 324 30.18 -7.85 18.28
C LEU A 324 31.52 -7.35 18.85
N GLY A 325 31.76 -6.04 18.87
CA GLY A 325 32.93 -5.46 19.53
C GLY A 325 32.83 -5.41 21.06
N ALA A 326 31.63 -5.58 21.62
CA ALA A 326 31.36 -5.60 23.06
C ALA A 326 31.31 -7.03 23.64
N ILE A 327 31.47 -8.06 22.81
CA ILE A 327 31.66 -9.47 23.21
C ILE A 327 33.17 -9.75 23.24
#